data_AF-A0A0R2NSS7-F1
#
_entry.id   AF-A0A0R2NSS7-F1
#
_cell.length_a   1.000
_cell.length_b   1.000
_cell.length_c   1.000
_cell.angle_alpha   90.00
_cell.angle_beta   90.00
_cell.angle_gamma   90.00
#
_symmetry.space_group_name_H-M   'P 1'
#
loop_
_entity.id
_entity.type
_entity.pdbx_description
1 polymer ?
#
loop_
_entity_poly.entity_id
_entity_poly.type
_entity_poly.pdbx_seq_one_letter_code
_entity_poly.pdbx_strand_id
1 'polypeptide(L)' 'MDDDEKGKEFLKLIDDQNTTQWNIVAKLSSLIKSEWNSTELKTELEILVKDHYKITKDLNSLDGNNSIL' A
#
# COMPACT_ATOMS: atom_id res chain seq x y z
N MET A 1 -18.87 23.64 -1.63
CA MET A 1 -18.63 22.45 -0.81
C MET A 1 -18.83 22.78 0.64
N ASP A 2 -19.89 22.21 1.20
CA ASP A 2 -20.08 22.10 2.64
C ASP A 2 -19.03 21.12 3.22
N ASP A 3 -18.80 21.17 4.53
CA ASP A 3 -17.75 20.41 5.21
C ASP A 3 -17.95 18.89 5.09
N ASP A 4 -19.20 18.43 4.99
CA ASP A 4 -19.55 17.03 4.71
C ASP A 4 -19.07 16.56 3.32
N GLU A 5 -19.14 17.44 2.32
CA GLU A 5 -18.70 17.15 0.96
C GLU A 5 -17.17 17.06 0.91
N LYS A 6 -16.48 17.95 1.65
CA LYS A 6 -15.01 17.94 1.78
C LYS A 6 -14.51 16.69 2.50
N GLY A 7 -15.21 16.26 3.55
CA GLY A 7 -14.88 15.04 4.28
C GLY A 7 -14.95 13.80 3.40
N LYS A 8 -15.99 13.68 2.56
CA LYS A 8 -16.13 12.56 1.62
C LYS A 8 -15.04 12.54 0.55
N GLU A 9 -14.71 13.71 -0.01
CA GLU A 9 -13.65 13.81 -1.01
C GLU A 9 -12.28 13.51 -0.39
N PHE A 10 -12.02 13.96 0.84
CA PHE A 10 -10.80 13.62 1.57
C PHE A 10 -10.64 12.10 1.76
N LEU A 11 -11.69 11.41 2.25
CA LEU A 11 -11.64 9.96 2.44
C LEU A 11 -11.43 9.20 1.13
N LYS A 12 -12.06 9.66 0.04
CA LYS A 12 -11.85 9.09 -1.30
C LYS A 12 -10.40 9.25 -1.76
N LEU A 13 -9.80 10.42 -1.55
CA LEU A 13 -8.40 10.67 -1.90
C LEU A 13 -7.44 9.77 -1.10
N ILE A 14 -7.74 9.51 0.17
CA ILE A 14 -6.97 8.55 0.99
C ILE A 14 -7.09 7.13 0.43
N ASP A 15 -8.30 6.71 0.03
CA ASP A 15 -8.53 5.37 -0.53
C ASP A 15 -7.85 5.19 -1.91
N ASP A 16 -7.95 6.21 -2.77
CA ASP A 16 -7.27 6.25 -4.07
C ASP A 16 -5.73 6.21 -3.89
N GLN A 17 -5.20 6.93 -2.89
CA GLN A 17 -3.78 6.91 -2.55
C GLN A 17 -3.34 5.52 -2.08
N ASN A 18 -4.11 4.88 -1.19
CA ASN A 18 -3.83 3.54 -0.67
C ASN A 18 -3.85 2.49 -1.79
N THR A 19 -4.86 2.54 -2.66
CA THR A 19 -4.96 1.67 -3.84
C THR A 19 -3.76 1.81 -4.76
N THR A 20 -3.31 3.05 -5.00
CA THR A 20 -2.14 3.33 -5.83
C THR A 20 -0.86 2.76 -5.21
N GLN A 21 -0.67 2.93 -3.91
CA GLN A 21 0.48 2.35 -3.19
C GLN A 21 0.51 0.82 -3.30
N TRP A 22 -0.63 0.16 -3.11
CA TRP A 22 -0.75 -1.29 -3.27
C TRP A 22 -0.37 -1.76 -4.66
N ASN A 23 -0.83 -1.07 -5.70
CA ASN A 23 -0.50 -1.39 -7.10
C ASN A 23 1.00 -1.25 -7.39
N ILE A 24 1.66 -0.23 -6.82
CA ILE A 24 3.11 -0.06 -6.92
C ILE A 24 3.82 -1.24 -6.27
N VAL A 25 3.46 -1.60 -5.03
CA VAL A 25 4.04 -2.73 -4.30
C VAL A 25 3.86 -4.05 -5.04
N ALA A 26 2.69 -4.28 -5.62
CA ALA A 26 2.43 -5.49 -6.42
C ALA A 26 3.31 -5.56 -7.68
N LYS A 27 3.46 -4.45 -8.42
CA LYS A 27 4.33 -4.37 -9.60
C LYS A 27 5.80 -4.59 -9.25
N LEU A 28 6.28 -3.96 -8.17
CA LEU A 28 7.63 -4.13 -7.65
C LEU A 28 7.88 -5.60 -7.26
N SER A 29 6.93 -6.22 -6.56
CA SER A 29 6.99 -7.65 -6.22
C SER A 29 7.06 -8.54 -7.46
N SER A 30 6.35 -8.19 -8.52
CA SER A 30 6.41 -8.90 -9.81
C SER A 30 7.77 -8.75 -10.49
N LEU A 31 8.39 -7.57 -10.43
CA LEU A 31 9.72 -7.31 -11.00
C LEU A 31 10.82 -8.06 -10.25
N ILE A 32 10.72 -8.15 -8.92
CA ILE A 32 11.60 -9.00 -8.10
C ILE A 32 11.47 -10.47 -8.53
N LYS A 33 10.23 -10.94 -8.72
CA LYS A 33 9.93 -12.32 -9.17
C LYS A 33 10.39 -12.60 -10.60
N SER A 34 10.48 -11.60 -11.47
CA SER A 34 11.03 -11.75 -12.83
C SER A 34 12.56 -11.76 -12.86
N GLU A 35 13.22 -11.88 -11.70
CA GLU A 35 14.68 -12.00 -11.56
C GLU A 35 15.47 -10.89 -12.25
N TRP A 36 15.02 -9.64 -12.11
CA TRP A 36 15.78 -8.49 -12.60
C TRP A 36 17.22 -8.51 -12.05
N ASN A 37 18.19 -8.40 -12.95
CA ASN A 37 19.62 -8.69 -12.79
C ASN A 37 20.40 -7.82 -11.76
N SER A 38 19.76 -6.95 -11.00
CA SER A 38 20.43 -6.16 -9.96
C SER A 38 20.15 -6.73 -8.57
N THR A 39 21.14 -7.40 -7.98
CA THR A 39 21.03 -8.06 -6.66
C THR A 39 20.80 -7.05 -5.52
N GLU A 40 21.42 -5.88 -5.59
CA GLU A 40 21.28 -4.81 -4.59
C GLU A 40 19.85 -4.24 -4.61
N LEU A 41 19.40 -3.78 -5.78
CA LEU A 41 18.03 -3.27 -5.95
C LEU A 41 16.98 -4.32 -5.59
N LYS A 42 17.23 -5.60 -5.94
CA LYS A 42 16.35 -6.72 -5.56
C LYS A 42 16.21 -6.83 -4.04
N THR A 43 17.32 -6.76 -3.31
CA THR A 43 17.35 -6.87 -1.85
C THR A 43 16.63 -5.69 -1.18
N GLU A 44 16.92 -4.47 -1.62
CA GLU A 44 16.26 -3.25 -1.11
C GLU A 44 14.74 -3.30 -1.35
N LEU A 45 14.32 -3.73 -2.54
CA LEU A 45 12.92 -3.87 -2.89
C LEU A 45 12.20 -4.96 -2.09
N GLU A 46 12.85 -6.09 -1.82
CA GLU A 46 12.27 -7.14 -0.98
C GLU A 46 12.00 -6.65 0.46
N ILE A 47 12.87 -5.80 1.00
CA ILE A 47 12.70 -5.17 2.31
C ILE A 47 11.50 -4.22 2.28
N LEU A 48 11.45 -3.31 1.31
CA LEU A 48 10.36 -2.34 1.16
C LEU A 48 8.98 -3.02 1.05
N VAL A 49 8.89 -4.13 0.29
CA VAL A 49 7.65 -4.90 0.16
C VAL A 49 7.26 -5.56 1.50
N LYS A 50 8.21 -6.13 2.24
CA LYS A 50 7.94 -6.74 3.57
C LYS A 50 7.45 -5.69 4.57
N ASP A 51 8.07 -4.52 4.58
CA ASP A 51 7.69 -3.42 5.48
C ASP A 51 6.29 -2.91 5.16
N HIS A 52 5.96 -2.72 3.88
CA HIS A 52 4.61 -2.34 3.46
C HIS A 52 3.55 -3.36 3.90
N TYR A 53 3.82 -4.66 3.71
CA TYR A 53 2.88 -5.71 4.11
C TYR A 53 2.66 -5.72 5.63
N LYS A 54 3.74 -5.55 6.40
CA LYS A 54 3.67 -5.46 7.85
C LYS A 54 2.85 -4.25 8.30
N ILE A 55 3.14 -3.06 7.76
CA ILE A 55 2.39 -1.83 8.07
C ILE A 55 0.91 -2.02 7.78
N THR A 56 0.56 -2.58 6.61
CA THR A 56 -0.85 -2.77 6.26
C THR A 56 -1.54 -3.78 7.17
N LYS A 57 -0.85 -4.88 7.53
CA LYS A 57 -1.36 -5.86 8.47
C LYS A 57 -1.59 -5.23 9.86
N ASP A 58 -0.65 -4.43 10.33
CA ASP A 58 -0.74 -3.77 11.63
C ASP A 58 -1.89 -2.74 11.63
N LEU A 59 -2.04 -1.94 10.57
CA LEU A 59 -3.19 -1.03 10.38
C LEU A 59 -4.52 -1.78 10.40
N ASN A 60 -4.66 -2.85 9.63
CA ASN A 60 -5.88 -3.67 9.59
C ASN A 60 -6.18 -4.33 10.95
N SER A 61 -5.17 -4.62 11.77
CA SER A 61 -5.36 -5.19 13.11
C SER A 61 -5.78 -4.17 14.16
N LEU A 62 -5.46 -2.89 13.95
CA LEU A 62 -5.88 -1.77 14.81
C LEU A 62 -7.34 -1.36 14.54
N ASP A 63 -7.85 -1.61 13.34
CA ASP A 63 -9.20 -1.27 12.91
C ASP A 63 -10.27 -2.31 13.32
N GLY A 64 -10.18 -2.82 14.56
CA GLY A 64 -10.84 -4.01 15.06
C GLY A 64 -12.37 -4.10 15.06
N ASN A 65 -13.12 -3.42 14.17
CA ASN A 65 -14.53 -3.72 13.85
C ASN A 65 -15.07 -3.10 12.54
N ASN A 66 -14.25 -2.58 11.62
CA ASN A 66 -14.79 -2.09 10.34
C ASN A 66 -13.81 -2.26 9.17
N SER A 67 -13.52 -3.53 8.87
CA SER A 67 -12.72 -4.00 7.74
C SER A 67 -12.70 -3.05 6.54
N ILE A 68 -11.52 -2.49 6.23
CA ILE A 68 -11.24 -1.80 4.95
C ILE A 68 -10.94 -2.84 3.83
N LEU A 69 -11.22 -4.13 4.08
CA LEU A 69 -11.21 -5.20 3.07
C LEU A 69 -12.52 -5.98 3.07
#